data_AF-A0A2V8C4C7-F1
#
_entry.id   AF-A0A2V8C4C7-F1
#
_cell.length_a   1.000
_cell.length_b   1.000
_cell.length_c   1.000
_cell.angle_alpha   90.00
_cell.angle_beta   90.00
_cell.angle_gamma   90.00
#
_symmetry.space_group_name_H-M   'P 1'
#
loop_
_entity.id
_entity.type
_entity.pdbx_description
1 polymer ?
#
loop_
_entity_poly.entity_id
_entity_poly.type
_entity_poly.pdbx_seq_one_letter_code
_entity_poly.pdbx_strand_id
1 'polypeptide(L)'
;MHVLAFCAAAIVATWPLILHPARTIAGGLGDPLLNTFILAWDADRARHLFRGLWDAPFLYPHRHTLAYSEHLLGIALFTTPVEWISRNPILTYNVGMFLLVRSLVGRTDAAVLAGLAFELTPYRLAQTTHLQVLMNGWMPIGLWALHEYFRTGSRRWLAAFAAAFILLGLSNGYYFYFFSIPAGVVVAVEMVRWPNRRARTAIDLLAAALVVVAVVAPIAWVYFRLQREAGFVRSDEELAGLSAR
;
A
#
# COMPACT_ATOMS: atom_id res chain seq x y z
N MET A 1 -29.06 -1.34 10.98
CA MET A 1 -28.71 -0.21 11.86
C MET A 1 -27.24 0.23 11.73
N HIS A 2 -26.26 -0.68 11.79
CA HIS A 2 -24.83 -0.32 11.77
C HIS A 2 -24.28 0.25 10.44
N VAL A 3 -24.75 -0.25 9.29
CA VAL A 3 -24.34 0.29 7.97
C VAL A 3 -24.78 1.73 7.79
N LEU A 4 -25.97 2.08 8.26
CA LEU A 4 -26.50 3.46 8.17
C LEU A 4 -25.74 4.43 9.07
N ALA A 5 -25.39 4.02 10.30
CA ALA A 5 -24.56 4.82 11.20
C ALA A 5 -23.15 5.04 10.64
N PHE A 6 -22.59 4.03 9.97
CA PHE A 6 -21.29 4.12 9.31
C PHE A 6 -21.34 4.99 8.05
N CYS A 7 -22.33 4.82 7.18
CA CYS A 7 -22.55 5.71 6.06
C CYS A 7 -22.73 7.16 6.54
N ALA A 8 -23.48 7.38 7.62
CA ALA A 8 -23.62 8.71 8.21
C ALA A 8 -22.28 9.27 8.74
N ALA A 9 -21.50 8.48 9.47
CA ALA A 9 -20.18 8.91 9.95
C ALA A 9 -19.19 9.20 8.80
N ALA A 10 -19.18 8.37 7.76
CA ALA A 10 -18.38 8.58 6.56
C ALA A 10 -18.83 9.83 5.79
N ILE A 11 -20.15 10.04 5.64
CA ILE A 11 -20.73 11.24 5.03
C ILE A 11 -20.32 12.49 5.81
N VAL A 12 -20.40 12.46 7.15
CA VAL A 12 -20.00 13.57 8.02
C VAL A 12 -18.49 13.83 7.93
N ALA A 13 -17.67 12.77 8.00
CA ALA A 13 -16.21 12.87 7.92
C ALA A 13 -15.71 13.34 6.54
N THR A 14 -16.47 13.10 5.48
CA THR A 14 -16.16 13.51 4.10
C THR A 14 -16.99 14.71 3.64
N TRP A 15 -17.69 15.38 4.55
CA TRP A 15 -18.43 16.61 4.24
C TRP A 15 -17.47 17.81 4.22
N PRO A 16 -17.48 18.70 3.20
CA PRO A 16 -18.36 18.76 2.01
C PRO A 16 -17.84 18.01 0.77
N LEU A 17 -16.69 17.32 0.88
CA LEU A 17 -16.03 16.59 -0.22
C LEU A 17 -16.94 15.60 -0.97
N ILE A 18 -17.87 14.95 -0.26
CA ILE A 18 -18.84 14.02 -0.85
C ILE A 18 -19.86 14.68 -1.78
N LEU A 19 -20.03 16.00 -1.72
CA LEU A 19 -20.93 16.74 -2.61
C LEU A 19 -20.34 16.87 -4.02
N HIS A 20 -19.02 16.84 -4.15
CA HIS A 20 -18.31 17.04 -5.42
C HIS A 20 -17.15 16.04 -5.62
N PRO A 21 -17.38 14.72 -5.51
CA PRO A 21 -16.33 13.70 -5.50
C PRO A 21 -15.59 13.57 -6.83
N ALA A 22 -16.08 14.20 -7.90
CA ALA A 22 -15.43 14.26 -9.20
C ALA A 22 -14.50 15.49 -9.36
N ARG A 23 -14.49 16.41 -8.39
CA ARG A 23 -13.82 17.72 -8.47
C ARG A 23 -13.07 18.13 -7.20
N THR A 24 -13.28 17.45 -6.08
CA THR A 24 -12.62 17.74 -4.81
C THR A 24 -11.73 16.59 -4.35
N ILE A 25 -10.53 16.92 -3.90
CA ILE A 25 -9.54 15.98 -3.35
C ILE A 25 -9.27 16.37 -1.89
N ALA A 26 -9.34 15.38 -0.99
CA ALA A 26 -9.00 15.57 0.42
C ALA A 26 -7.49 15.80 0.58
N GLY A 27 -7.10 16.87 1.28
CA GLY A 27 -5.69 17.21 1.51
C GLY A 27 -5.06 18.24 0.58
N GLY A 28 -5.83 18.80 -0.36
CA GLY A 28 -5.38 19.92 -1.20
C GLY A 28 -4.51 19.52 -2.40
N LEU A 29 -3.78 20.50 -2.96
CA LEU A 29 -3.09 20.39 -4.25
C LEU A 29 -1.66 19.80 -4.17
N GLY A 30 -1.23 19.36 -2.99
CA GLY A 30 0.09 18.72 -2.81
C GLY A 30 0.07 17.23 -3.20
N ASP A 31 0.54 16.38 -2.31
CA ASP A 31 0.66 14.93 -2.49
C ASP A 31 -0.60 14.22 -3.02
N PRO A 32 -1.84 14.57 -2.60
CA PRO A 32 -3.04 13.94 -3.14
C PRO A 32 -3.21 14.13 -4.66
N LEU A 33 -2.82 15.28 -5.20
CA LEU A 33 -2.91 15.56 -6.63
C LEU A 33 -1.85 14.77 -7.42
N LEU A 34 -0.64 14.68 -6.88
CA LEU A 34 0.42 13.84 -7.44
C LEU A 34 0.00 12.37 -7.50
N ASN A 35 -0.53 11.84 -6.38
CA ASN A 35 -1.03 10.47 -6.32
C ASN A 35 -2.18 10.23 -7.30
N THR A 36 -3.09 11.18 -7.42
CA THR A 36 -4.20 11.13 -8.39
C THR A 36 -3.68 11.04 -9.82
N PHE A 37 -2.67 11.86 -10.15
CA PHE A 37 -2.00 11.80 -11.44
C PHE A 37 -1.32 10.44 -11.67
N ILE A 38 -0.58 9.92 -10.68
CA ILE A 38 0.13 8.63 -10.79
C ILE A 38 -0.86 7.49 -11.05
N LEU A 39 -1.98 7.43 -10.32
CA LEU A 39 -3.00 6.39 -10.55
C LEU A 39 -3.62 6.45 -11.95
N ALA A 40 -3.86 7.66 -12.48
CA ALA A 40 -4.35 7.84 -13.84
C ALA A 40 -3.31 7.43 -14.88
N TRP A 41 -2.04 7.78 -14.65
CA TRP A 41 -0.91 7.38 -15.47
C TRP A 41 -0.77 5.85 -15.49
N ASP A 42 -0.78 5.19 -14.34
CA ASP A 42 -0.70 3.73 -14.24
C ASP A 42 -1.85 3.05 -14.99
N ALA A 43 -3.08 3.56 -14.86
CA ALA A 43 -4.23 3.05 -15.57
C ALA A 43 -4.10 3.22 -17.09
N ASP A 44 -3.55 4.34 -17.56
CA ASP A 44 -3.25 4.53 -18.97
C ASP A 44 -2.15 3.56 -19.46
N ARG A 45 -1.06 3.45 -18.71
CA ARG A 45 0.06 2.55 -19.02
C ARG A 45 -0.36 1.08 -19.00
N ALA A 46 -1.31 0.69 -18.15
CA ALA A 46 -1.88 -0.65 -18.13
C ALA A 46 -2.52 -1.04 -19.47
N ARG A 47 -3.14 -0.09 -20.20
CA ARG A 47 -3.65 -0.35 -21.58
C ARG A 47 -2.54 -0.60 -22.59
N HIS A 48 -1.34 -0.11 -22.30
CA HIS A 48 -0.16 -0.20 -23.15
C HIS A 48 0.84 -1.26 -22.66
N LEU A 49 0.36 -2.25 -21.88
CA LEU A 49 1.19 -3.31 -21.30
C LEU A 49 2.38 -2.75 -20.50
N PHE A 50 2.15 -1.65 -19.77
CA PHE A 50 3.14 -0.92 -18.97
C PHE A 50 4.35 -0.41 -19.75
N ARG A 51 4.27 -0.30 -21.08
CA ARG A 51 5.35 0.29 -21.89
C ARG A 51 5.48 1.78 -21.59
N GLY A 52 6.71 2.19 -21.27
CA GLY A 52 7.01 3.58 -20.88
C GLY A 52 6.46 3.97 -19.52
N LEU A 53 6.11 3.00 -18.65
CA LEU A 53 5.57 3.27 -17.31
C LEU A 53 6.41 4.27 -16.52
N TRP A 54 7.74 4.13 -16.58
CA TRP A 54 8.65 4.94 -15.77
C TRP A 54 8.77 6.39 -16.25
N ASP A 55 8.43 6.68 -17.51
CA ASP A 55 8.65 7.99 -18.14
C ASP A 55 7.38 8.85 -18.10
N ALA A 56 6.96 9.18 -16.87
CA ALA A 56 5.80 10.03 -16.64
C ALA A 56 6.07 11.49 -17.11
N PRO A 57 5.07 12.19 -17.67
CA PRO A 57 5.25 13.52 -18.28
C PRO A 57 5.35 14.67 -17.26
N PHE A 58 6.17 14.52 -16.23
CA PHE A 58 6.51 15.59 -15.28
C PHE A 58 8.04 15.65 -15.09
N LEU A 59 8.56 16.82 -14.67
CA LEU A 59 9.99 17.07 -14.47
C LEU A 59 10.86 16.91 -15.74
N TYR A 60 10.38 17.35 -16.91
CA TYR A 60 11.21 17.41 -18.12
C TYR A 60 12.49 18.24 -17.87
N PRO A 61 13.69 17.82 -18.31
CA PRO A 61 14.00 16.70 -19.22
C PRO A 61 14.39 15.38 -18.54
N HIS A 62 14.08 15.20 -17.25
CA HIS A 62 14.45 13.99 -16.52
C HIS A 62 13.73 12.75 -17.05
N ARG A 63 14.39 11.59 -16.96
CA ARG A 63 13.84 10.27 -17.34
C ARG A 63 13.49 9.48 -16.09
N HIS A 64 12.64 8.46 -16.25
CA HIS A 64 12.23 7.59 -15.13
C HIS A 64 11.60 8.37 -13.97
N THR A 65 10.91 9.45 -14.29
CA THR A 65 10.33 10.44 -13.37
C THR A 65 9.28 9.83 -12.45
N LEU A 66 8.61 8.74 -12.85
CA LEU A 66 7.73 8.00 -11.94
C LEU A 66 8.50 7.45 -10.73
N ALA A 67 9.75 7.01 -10.91
CA ALA A 67 10.58 6.48 -9.82
C ALA A 67 11.12 7.58 -8.87
N TYR A 68 10.84 8.85 -9.15
CA TYR A 68 11.10 9.96 -8.21
C TYR A 68 10.03 10.02 -7.12
N SER A 69 8.91 9.31 -7.32
CA SER A 69 7.84 9.13 -6.35
C SER A 69 7.53 7.65 -6.14
N GLU A 70 6.53 7.36 -5.31
CA GLU A 70 5.99 6.02 -5.18
C GLU A 70 5.15 5.69 -6.42
N HIS A 71 5.39 4.53 -7.04
CA HIS A 71 4.71 4.15 -8.28
C HIS A 71 3.26 3.69 -8.10
N LEU A 72 2.78 3.49 -6.87
CA LEU A 72 1.40 3.11 -6.52
C LEU A 72 0.76 1.90 -7.26
N LEU A 73 1.52 1.11 -8.02
CA LEU A 73 1.04 -0.06 -8.77
C LEU A 73 0.15 -1.04 -7.97
N GLY A 74 0.42 -1.22 -6.68
CA GLY A 74 -0.38 -2.08 -5.80
C GLY A 74 -1.80 -1.55 -5.59
N ILE A 75 -1.96 -0.24 -5.66
CA ILE A 75 -3.23 0.49 -5.59
C ILE A 75 -3.87 0.55 -6.98
N ALA A 76 -3.06 0.82 -8.01
CA ALA A 76 -3.47 0.88 -9.41
C ALA A 76 -4.21 -0.37 -9.86
N LEU A 77 -3.84 -1.55 -9.33
CA LEU A 77 -4.54 -2.81 -9.59
C LEU A 77 -6.06 -2.72 -9.35
N PHE A 78 -6.48 -2.01 -8.30
CA PHE A 78 -7.89 -1.88 -7.92
C PHE A 78 -8.55 -0.63 -8.52
N THR A 79 -7.79 0.43 -8.74
CA THR A 79 -8.32 1.70 -9.22
C THR A 79 -8.37 1.78 -10.76
N THR A 80 -7.54 1.03 -11.48
CA THR A 80 -7.48 1.02 -12.94
C THR A 80 -8.83 0.72 -13.62
N PRO A 81 -9.62 -0.30 -13.19
CA PRO A 81 -10.94 -0.54 -13.79
C PRO A 81 -11.89 0.66 -13.58
N VAL A 82 -11.82 1.30 -12.42
CA VAL A 82 -12.62 2.49 -12.11
C VAL A 82 -12.21 3.64 -13.01
N GLU A 83 -10.91 3.85 -13.23
CA GLU A 83 -10.40 4.87 -14.15
C GLU A 83 -10.82 4.60 -15.59
N TRP A 84 -10.79 3.34 -16.03
CA TRP A 84 -11.17 3.00 -17.39
C TRP A 84 -12.64 3.26 -17.69
N ILE A 85 -13.51 3.04 -16.69
CA ILE A 85 -14.95 3.27 -16.79
C ILE A 85 -15.27 4.75 -16.62
N SER A 86 -14.72 5.40 -15.60
CA SER A 86 -15.07 6.77 -15.23
C SER A 86 -14.34 7.84 -16.05
N ARG A 87 -13.13 7.55 -16.53
CA ARG A 87 -12.18 8.50 -17.13
C ARG A 87 -12.00 9.77 -16.27
N ASN A 88 -12.10 9.61 -14.95
CA ASN A 88 -12.01 10.69 -14.00
C ASN A 88 -11.05 10.31 -12.87
N PRO A 89 -9.80 10.79 -12.91
CA PRO A 89 -8.78 10.50 -11.92
C PRO A 89 -9.20 10.83 -10.49
N ILE A 90 -9.91 11.95 -10.30
CA ILE A 90 -10.38 12.42 -9.00
C ILE A 90 -11.44 11.46 -8.45
N LEU A 91 -12.37 11.02 -9.30
CA LEU A 91 -13.37 10.03 -8.93
C LEU A 91 -12.73 8.69 -8.62
N THR A 92 -11.75 8.26 -9.41
CA THR A 92 -11.00 7.02 -9.19
C THR A 92 -10.26 7.02 -7.87
N TYR A 93 -9.58 8.11 -7.52
CA TYR A 93 -8.94 8.30 -6.22
C TYR A 93 -9.96 8.22 -5.08
N ASN A 94 -11.09 8.94 -5.20
CA ASN A 94 -12.14 8.96 -4.19
C ASN A 94 -12.89 7.61 -4.06
N VAL A 95 -13.08 6.87 -5.15
CA VAL A 95 -13.65 5.51 -5.12
C VAL A 95 -12.68 4.50 -4.53
N GLY A 96 -11.37 4.63 -4.82
CA GLY A 96 -10.33 3.84 -4.15
C GLY A 96 -10.37 4.03 -2.63
N MET A 97 -10.49 5.29 -2.19
CA MET A 97 -10.70 5.63 -0.78
C MET A 97 -11.99 5.05 -0.20
N PHE A 98 -13.11 5.14 -0.92
CA PHE A 98 -14.39 4.57 -0.48
C PHE A 98 -14.36 3.04 -0.39
N LEU A 99 -13.78 2.35 -1.37
CA LEU A 99 -13.65 0.88 -1.37
C LEU A 99 -12.71 0.41 -0.27
N LEU A 100 -11.65 1.16 0.02
CA LEU A 100 -10.78 0.95 1.18
C LEU A 100 -11.58 1.07 2.48
N VAL A 101 -12.31 2.17 2.69
CA VAL A 101 -13.14 2.38 3.88
C VAL A 101 -14.23 1.30 4.03
N ARG A 102 -14.82 0.84 2.92
CA ARG A 102 -15.85 -0.21 2.91
C ARG A 102 -15.30 -1.59 3.23
N SER A 103 -14.07 -1.92 2.81
CA SER A 103 -13.45 -3.24 3.09
C SER A 103 -13.01 -3.38 4.55
N LEU A 104 -12.92 -2.27 5.29
CA LEU A 104 -12.44 -2.23 6.67
C LEU A 104 -13.52 -2.56 7.73
N VAL A 105 -14.81 -2.63 7.37
CA VAL A 105 -15.90 -2.87 8.35
C VAL A 105 -16.55 -4.25 8.16
N GLY A 106 -15.88 -5.28 8.68
CA GLY A 106 -16.41 -6.64 8.84
C GLY A 106 -16.46 -7.06 10.32
N ARG A 107 -17.66 -7.34 10.85
CA ARG A 107 -17.96 -7.70 12.27
C ARG A 107 -17.30 -9.03 12.71
N THR A 108 -16.99 -9.30 14.00
CA THR A 108 -17.92 -9.46 15.15
C THR A 108 -17.20 -9.15 16.48
N ASP A 109 -17.71 -8.14 17.21
CA ASP A 109 -17.47 -7.70 18.59
C ASP A 109 -16.02 -7.38 19.02
N ALA A 110 -15.13 -8.36 19.20
CA ALA A 110 -13.73 -8.13 19.57
C ALA A 110 -12.88 -7.62 18.38
N ALA A 111 -13.22 -8.05 17.17
CA ALA A 111 -12.61 -7.58 15.94
C ALA A 111 -12.94 -6.09 15.67
N VAL A 112 -14.09 -5.61 16.16
CA VAL A 112 -14.51 -4.21 16.00
C VAL A 112 -13.67 -3.29 16.87
N LEU A 113 -13.40 -3.66 18.13
CA LEU A 113 -12.54 -2.84 19.00
C LEU A 113 -11.09 -2.82 18.52
N ALA A 114 -10.56 -3.95 18.04
CA ALA A 114 -9.22 -4.01 17.45
C ALA A 114 -9.14 -3.21 16.13
N GLY A 115 -10.17 -3.30 15.29
CA GLY A 115 -10.30 -2.50 14.07
C GLY A 115 -10.40 -1.00 14.36
N LEU A 116 -11.24 -0.60 15.31
CA LEU A 116 -11.38 0.79 15.75
C LEU A 116 -10.10 1.33 16.39
N ALA A 117 -9.40 0.54 17.22
CA ALA A 117 -8.12 0.96 17.80
C ALA A 117 -7.05 1.18 16.71
N PHE A 118 -7.00 0.30 15.71
CA PHE A 118 -6.11 0.44 14.55
C PHE A 118 -6.50 1.60 13.62
N GLU A 119 -7.79 1.85 13.45
CA GLU A 119 -8.33 2.89 12.56
C GLU A 119 -8.27 4.29 13.19
N LEU A 120 -8.58 4.41 14.48
CA LEU A 120 -8.55 5.65 15.25
C LEU A 120 -7.17 5.97 15.83
N THR A 121 -6.13 5.22 15.47
CA THR A 121 -4.76 5.56 15.87
C THR A 121 -4.44 6.97 15.35
N PRO A 122 -4.04 7.93 16.20
CA PRO A 122 -3.85 9.33 15.80
C PRO A 122 -2.92 9.51 14.60
N TYR A 123 -1.90 8.65 14.50
CA TYR A 123 -0.98 8.61 13.37
C TYR A 123 -1.69 8.32 12.03
N ARG A 124 -2.71 7.46 12.00
CA ARG A 124 -3.46 7.13 10.79
C ARG A 124 -4.39 8.27 10.38
N LEU A 125 -5.06 8.90 11.36
CA LEU A 125 -5.95 10.05 11.12
C LEU A 125 -5.19 11.26 10.57
N ALA A 126 -3.95 11.46 11.02
CA ALA A 126 -3.04 12.49 10.50
C ALA A 126 -2.58 12.24 9.05
N GLN A 127 -2.78 11.03 8.52
CA GLN A 127 -2.31 10.60 7.20
C GLN A 127 -3.46 10.38 6.21
N THR A 128 -4.63 10.95 6.49
CA THR A 128 -5.86 10.84 5.67
C THR A 128 -5.70 11.33 4.22
N THR A 129 -4.64 12.08 3.92
CA THR A 129 -4.31 12.62 2.60
C THR A 129 -3.31 11.76 1.82
N HIS A 130 -2.66 10.78 2.48
CA HIS A 130 -1.63 9.94 1.89
C HIS A 130 -2.19 8.54 1.65
N LEU A 131 -2.86 8.36 0.50
CA LEU A 131 -3.51 7.11 0.08
C LEU A 131 -2.58 5.88 0.22
N GLN A 132 -1.30 6.03 -0.14
CA GLN A 132 -0.25 5.03 0.00
C GLN A 132 -0.04 4.55 1.45
N VAL A 133 -0.13 5.46 2.42
CA VAL A 133 0.05 5.21 3.86
C VAL A 133 -1.21 4.55 4.43
N LEU A 134 -2.37 4.82 3.84
CA LEU A 134 -3.63 4.18 4.22
C LEU A 134 -3.75 2.72 3.72
N MET A 135 -2.90 2.30 2.78
CA MET A 135 -2.78 0.90 2.33
C MET A 135 -2.08 -0.01 3.36
N ASN A 136 -1.81 0.45 4.57
CA ASN A 136 -1.31 -0.38 5.66
C ASN A 136 -2.25 -1.55 6.05
N GLY A 137 -3.49 -1.59 5.53
CA GLY A 137 -4.45 -2.67 5.74
C GLY A 137 -3.94 -4.05 5.27
N TRP A 138 -2.96 -4.10 4.38
CA TRP A 138 -2.29 -5.35 4.00
C TRP A 138 -1.47 -5.96 5.14
N MET A 139 -0.98 -5.17 6.10
CA MET A 139 -0.18 -5.66 7.23
C MET A 139 -0.96 -6.61 8.15
N PRO A 140 -2.15 -6.26 8.69
CA PRO A 140 -2.93 -7.18 9.51
C PRO A 140 -3.40 -8.41 8.72
N ILE A 141 -3.77 -8.25 7.44
CA ILE A 141 -4.12 -9.39 6.57
C ILE A 141 -2.92 -10.33 6.41
N GLY A 142 -1.73 -9.78 6.19
CA GLY A 142 -0.48 -10.53 6.12
C GLY A 142 -0.18 -11.28 7.41
N LEU A 143 -0.26 -10.62 8.56
CA LEU A 143 -0.02 -11.26 9.86
C LEU A 143 -1.03 -12.37 10.17
N TRP A 144 -2.30 -12.15 9.84
CA TRP A 144 -3.34 -13.17 9.98
C TRP A 144 -3.06 -14.38 9.07
N ALA A 145 -2.73 -14.16 7.80
CA ALA A 145 -2.39 -15.22 6.87
C ALA A 145 -1.13 -15.99 7.32
N LEU A 146 -0.11 -15.29 7.82
CA LEU A 146 1.09 -15.89 8.36
C LEU A 146 0.79 -16.73 9.61
N HIS A 147 -0.04 -16.22 10.51
CA HIS A 147 -0.51 -16.95 11.69
C HIS A 147 -1.27 -18.24 11.29
N GLU A 148 -2.21 -18.13 10.35
CA GLU A 148 -2.97 -19.28 9.84
C GLU A 148 -2.08 -20.31 9.14
N TYR A 149 -1.02 -19.88 8.46
CA TYR A 149 0.00 -20.78 7.92
C TYR A 149 0.71 -21.57 9.03
N PHE A 150 1.16 -20.93 10.10
CA PHE A 150 1.81 -21.65 11.21
C PHE A 150 0.84 -22.57 11.97
N ARG A 151 -0.42 -22.14 12.12
CA ARG A 151 -1.48 -22.94 12.76
C ARG A 151 -1.84 -24.19 11.96
N THR A 152 -2.03 -24.07 10.65
CA THR A 152 -2.58 -25.13 9.80
C THR A 152 -1.53 -25.86 8.94
N GLY A 153 -0.35 -25.26 8.74
CA GLY A 153 0.66 -25.71 7.79
C GLY A 153 0.25 -25.60 6.33
N SER A 154 -0.82 -24.86 6.00
CA SER A 154 -1.36 -24.79 4.63
C SER A 154 -0.67 -23.72 3.78
N ARG A 155 -0.07 -24.14 2.66
CA ARG A 155 0.64 -23.24 1.71
C ARG A 155 -0.25 -22.15 1.10
N ARG A 156 -1.58 -22.33 1.09
CA ARG A 156 -2.54 -21.31 0.62
C ARG A 156 -2.43 -20.02 1.46
N TRP A 157 -2.22 -20.17 2.76
CA TRP A 157 -2.11 -19.05 3.67
C TRP A 157 -0.76 -18.35 3.53
N LEU A 158 0.29 -19.11 3.22
CA LEU A 158 1.58 -18.51 2.87
C LEU A 158 1.52 -17.75 1.53
N ALA A 159 0.77 -18.27 0.55
CA ALA A 159 0.51 -17.56 -0.69
C ALA A 159 -0.30 -16.27 -0.46
N ALA A 160 -1.30 -16.31 0.44
CA ALA A 160 -2.04 -15.11 0.85
C ALA A 160 -1.15 -14.08 1.56
N PHE A 161 -0.24 -14.54 2.44
CA PHE A 161 0.78 -13.68 3.04
C PHE A 161 1.69 -13.04 1.97
N ALA A 162 2.23 -13.83 1.05
CA ALA A 162 3.08 -13.33 -0.02
C ALA A 162 2.35 -12.31 -0.90
N ALA A 163 1.08 -12.57 -1.26
CA ALA A 163 0.25 -11.64 -2.02
C ALA A 163 0.02 -10.32 -1.26
N ALA A 164 -0.33 -10.38 0.03
CA ALA A 164 -0.49 -9.19 0.86
C ALA A 164 0.83 -8.40 0.99
N PHE A 165 1.96 -9.10 1.16
CA PHE A 165 3.28 -8.48 1.27
C PHE A 165 3.71 -7.78 -0.03
N ILE A 166 3.46 -8.42 -1.18
CA ILE A 166 3.69 -7.84 -2.51
C ILE A 166 2.79 -6.62 -2.71
N LEU A 167 1.49 -6.72 -2.46
CA LEU A 167 0.56 -5.61 -2.63
C LEU A 167 0.89 -4.43 -1.72
N LEU A 168 1.33 -4.69 -0.49
CA LEU A 168 1.83 -3.65 0.42
C LEU A 168 3.04 -2.94 -0.19
N GLY A 169 4.05 -3.67 -0.63
CA GLY A 169 5.25 -3.06 -1.20
C GLY A 169 5.02 -2.36 -2.54
N LEU A 170 4.10 -2.88 -3.36
CA LEU A 170 3.69 -2.24 -4.59
C LEU A 170 2.85 -0.96 -4.34
N SER A 171 2.27 -0.82 -3.14
CA SER A 171 1.50 0.36 -2.76
C SER A 171 2.37 1.42 -2.08
N ASN A 172 3.33 0.99 -1.26
CA ASN A 172 4.21 1.88 -0.50
C ASN A 172 5.55 1.18 -0.18
N GLY A 173 6.64 1.75 -0.67
CA GLY A 173 7.98 1.16 -0.54
C GLY A 173 8.49 1.17 0.90
N TYR A 174 8.15 2.20 1.67
CA TYR A 174 8.52 2.29 3.08
C TYR A 174 7.90 1.15 3.90
N TYR A 175 6.63 0.82 3.64
CA TYR A 175 5.93 -0.23 4.36
C TYR A 175 6.38 -1.64 3.99
N PHE A 176 6.93 -1.84 2.79
CA PHE A 176 7.64 -3.08 2.48
C PHE A 176 8.77 -3.34 3.49
N TYR A 177 9.58 -2.31 3.76
CA TYR A 177 10.66 -2.39 4.75
C TYR A 177 10.11 -2.52 6.18
N PHE A 178 9.22 -1.62 6.59
CA PHE A 178 8.70 -1.63 7.98
C PHE A 178 7.95 -2.91 8.34
N PHE A 179 7.23 -3.52 7.40
CA PHE A 179 6.49 -4.75 7.65
C PHE A 179 7.37 -5.99 7.67
N SER A 180 8.55 -5.95 7.03
CA SER A 180 9.52 -7.05 7.06
C SER A 180 9.99 -7.38 8.49
N ILE A 181 10.07 -6.37 9.36
CA ILE A 181 10.50 -6.50 10.75
C ILE A 181 9.51 -7.35 11.59
N PRO A 182 8.23 -6.96 11.77
CA PRO A 182 7.29 -7.76 12.54
C PRO A 182 7.03 -9.12 11.89
N ALA A 183 7.00 -9.23 10.56
CA ALA A 183 6.89 -10.52 9.88
C ALA A 183 8.07 -11.43 10.21
N GLY A 184 9.29 -10.90 10.18
CA GLY A 184 10.51 -11.62 10.57
C GLY A 184 10.50 -12.08 12.02
N VAL A 185 10.02 -11.23 12.95
CA VAL A 185 9.86 -11.58 14.36
C VAL A 185 8.88 -12.75 14.53
N VAL A 186 7.70 -12.70 13.90
CA VAL A 186 6.71 -13.78 13.96
C VAL A 186 7.29 -15.09 13.42
N VAL A 187 7.97 -15.03 12.27
CA VAL A 187 8.64 -16.20 11.68
C VAL A 187 9.69 -16.77 12.64
N ALA A 188 10.54 -15.93 13.21
CA ALA A 188 11.60 -16.37 14.13
C ALA A 188 11.00 -17.05 15.38
N VAL A 189 9.99 -16.45 15.99
CA VAL A 189 9.30 -17.00 17.17
C VAL A 189 8.65 -18.35 16.85
N GLU A 190 7.94 -18.47 15.73
CA GLU A 190 7.25 -19.71 15.36
C GLU A 190 8.24 -20.81 14.93
N MET A 191 9.37 -20.45 14.31
CA MET A 191 10.46 -21.41 14.07
C MET A 191 11.07 -21.92 15.37
N VAL A 192 11.22 -21.08 16.40
CA VAL A 192 11.70 -21.51 17.72
C VAL A 192 10.72 -22.46 18.39
N ARG A 193 9.42 -22.12 18.37
CA ARG A 193 8.33 -22.90 18.99
C ARG A 193 8.16 -24.30 18.41
N TRP A 194 8.37 -24.47 17.10
CA TRP A 194 8.08 -25.74 16.40
C TRP A 194 9.31 -26.31 15.68
N PRO A 195 10.34 -26.80 16.40
CA PRO A 195 11.60 -27.25 15.80
C PRO A 195 11.42 -28.34 14.76
N ASN A 196 10.47 -29.26 14.99
CA ASN A 196 10.19 -30.40 14.09
C ASN A 196 9.66 -29.98 12.71
N ARG A 197 9.17 -28.74 12.55
CA ARG A 197 8.65 -28.22 11.27
C ARG A 197 9.63 -27.28 10.57
N ARG A 198 10.78 -26.95 11.18
CA ARG A 198 11.70 -25.89 10.70
C ARG A 198 12.16 -26.08 9.26
N ALA A 199 12.60 -27.27 8.88
CA ALA A 199 13.12 -27.53 7.53
C ALA A 199 12.04 -27.29 6.46
N ARG A 200 10.85 -27.84 6.66
CA ARG A 200 9.70 -27.63 5.78
C ARG A 200 9.30 -26.16 5.73
N THR A 201 9.19 -25.51 6.88
CA THR A 201 8.85 -24.09 6.99
C THR A 201 9.87 -23.23 6.26
N ALA A 202 11.17 -23.52 6.38
CA ALA A 202 12.23 -22.79 5.70
C ALA A 202 12.13 -22.92 4.19
N ILE A 203 11.83 -24.11 3.66
CA ILE A 203 11.62 -24.32 2.22
C ILE A 203 10.40 -23.54 1.73
N ASP A 204 9.27 -23.64 2.43
CA ASP A 204 8.04 -22.95 2.07
C ASP A 204 8.26 -21.42 2.10
N LEU A 205 8.93 -20.89 3.13
CA LEU A 205 9.28 -19.46 3.25
C LEU A 205 10.28 -19.01 2.19
N LEU A 206 11.28 -19.83 1.85
CA LEU A 206 12.22 -19.53 0.78
C LEU A 206 11.49 -19.44 -0.57
N ALA A 207 10.59 -20.37 -0.85
CA ALA A 207 9.77 -20.32 -2.06
C ALA A 207 8.92 -19.04 -2.10
N ALA A 208 8.27 -18.66 -0.99
CA ALA A 208 7.52 -17.41 -0.90
C ALA A 208 8.41 -16.18 -1.10
N ALA A 209 9.60 -16.16 -0.48
CA ALA A 209 10.56 -15.07 -0.62
C ALA A 209 11.05 -14.93 -2.07
N LEU A 210 11.33 -16.05 -2.76
CA LEU A 210 11.72 -16.04 -4.18
C LEU A 210 10.61 -15.46 -5.06
N VAL A 211 9.33 -15.76 -4.78
CA VAL A 211 8.20 -15.16 -5.50
C VAL A 211 8.12 -13.65 -5.25
N VAL A 212 8.26 -13.21 -4.00
CA VAL A 212 8.28 -11.77 -3.65
C VAL A 212 9.43 -11.07 -4.37
N VAL A 213 10.63 -11.64 -4.33
CA VAL A 213 11.81 -11.10 -5.01
C VAL A 213 11.60 -11.07 -6.52
N ALA A 214 11.07 -12.11 -7.13
CA ALA A 214 10.82 -12.14 -8.58
C ALA A 214 9.88 -11.02 -9.04
N VAL A 215 8.87 -10.68 -8.23
CA VAL A 215 7.92 -9.59 -8.53
C VAL A 215 8.51 -8.21 -8.25
N VAL A 216 9.22 -8.05 -7.14
CA VAL A 216 9.72 -6.73 -6.68
C VAL A 216 11.06 -6.35 -7.32
N ALA A 217 11.92 -7.31 -7.63
CA ALA A 217 13.25 -7.07 -8.21
C ALA A 217 13.25 -6.18 -9.47
N PRO A 218 12.39 -6.39 -10.50
CA PRO A 218 12.41 -5.53 -11.69
C PRO A 218 12.06 -4.08 -11.37
N ILE A 219 11.21 -3.84 -10.38
CA ILE A 219 10.83 -2.51 -9.90
C ILE A 219 12.00 -1.91 -9.11
N ALA A 220 12.50 -2.65 -8.11
CA ALA A 220 13.62 -2.21 -7.28
C ALA A 220 14.88 -1.89 -8.11
N TRP A 221 15.10 -2.61 -9.21
CA TRP A 221 16.18 -2.36 -10.15
C TRP A 221 16.11 -0.95 -10.77
N VAL A 222 14.91 -0.46 -11.11
CA VAL A 222 14.72 0.90 -11.65
C VAL A 222 15.11 1.95 -10.62
N TYR A 223 14.64 1.81 -9.38
CA TYR A 223 15.01 2.71 -8.28
C TYR A 223 16.51 2.67 -8.00
N PHE A 224 17.11 1.47 -7.97
CA PHE A 224 18.55 1.31 -7.74
C PHE A 224 19.39 1.99 -8.84
N ARG A 225 18.99 1.81 -10.09
CA ARG A 225 19.64 2.45 -11.23
C ARG A 225 19.51 3.97 -11.15
N LEU A 226 18.31 4.49 -10.88
CA LEU A 226 18.07 5.92 -10.72
C LEU A 226 18.91 6.51 -9.59
N GLN A 227 18.97 5.84 -8.44
CA GLN A 227 19.78 6.27 -7.30
C GLN A 227 21.27 6.36 -7.65
N ARG A 228 21.80 5.40 -8.43
CA ARG A 228 23.19 5.42 -8.90
C ARG A 228 23.46 6.53 -9.91
N GLU A 229 22.52 6.82 -10.79
CA GLU A 229 22.67 7.83 -11.84
C GLU A 229 22.50 9.26 -11.30
N ALA A 230 21.50 9.49 -10.44
CA ALA A 230 21.17 10.81 -9.90
C ALA A 230 21.96 11.16 -8.63
N GLY A 231 22.46 10.17 -7.90
CA GLY A 231 23.24 10.38 -6.68
C GLY A 231 22.45 11.10 -5.58
N PHE A 232 21.14 10.87 -5.47
CA PHE A 232 20.32 11.54 -4.46
C PHE A 232 20.85 11.25 -3.05
N VAL A 233 21.29 12.28 -2.35
CA VAL A 233 21.74 12.20 -0.95
C VAL A 233 20.90 13.16 -0.15
N ARG A 234 20.38 12.70 0.99
CA ARG A 234 19.89 13.59 2.03
C ARG A 234 21.06 13.94 2.92
N SER A 235 21.40 15.22 3.01
CA SER A 235 22.48 15.67 3.89
C SER A 235 22.06 15.61 5.35
N ASP A 236 23.03 15.48 6.25
CA ASP A 236 22.77 15.50 7.70
C ASP A 236 22.14 16.83 8.15
N GLU A 237 22.47 17.93 7.46
CA GLU A 237 21.89 19.25 7.69
C GLU A 237 20.40 19.31 7.36
N GLU A 238 19.96 18.70 6.25
CA GLU A 238 18.54 18.58 5.91
C GLU A 238 17.78 17.69 6.90
N LEU A 239 18.42 16.61 7.37
CA LEU A 239 17.82 15.72 8.35
C LEU A 239 17.59 16.41 9.70
N ALA A 240 18.55 17.23 10.15
CA ALA A 240 18.43 18.01 11.38
C ALA A 240 17.33 19.10 11.30
N GLY A 241 17.07 19.63 10.10
CA GLY A 241 16.00 20.59 9.85
C GLY A 241 14.60 19.98 9.81
N LEU A 242 14.48 18.70 9.45
CA LEU A 242 13.22 17.96 9.28
C LEU A 242 12.90 17.00 10.43
N SER A 243 13.85 16.74 11.33
CA SER A 243 13.63 15.95 12.55
C SER A 243 12.72 16.69 13.53
N ALA A 244 11.80 15.97 14.17
CA ALA A 244 10.96 16.53 15.22
C ALA A 244 11.83 17.10 16.35
N ARG A 245 11.68 18.40 16.62
CA ARG A 245 12.27 19.07 17.79
C ARG A 245 11.40 18.83 19.03
#